data_AF-A0A6L4ZJB7-F1
#
_entry.id   AF-A0A6L4ZJB7-F1
#
_cell.length_a   1.000
_cell.length_b   1.000
_cell.length_c   1.000
_cell.angle_alpha   90.00
_cell.angle_beta   90.00
_cell.angle_gamma   90.00
#
_symmetry.space_group_name_H-M   'P 1'
#
loop_
_entity.id
_entity.type
_entity.pdbx_description
1 polymer ?
#
loop_
_entity_poly.entity_id
_entity_poly.type
_entity_poly.pdbx_seq_one_letter_code
_entity_poly.pdbx_strand_id
1 'polypeptide(L)'
;LTVPFVLGSAILAKEALLMAKEYLPRQRLGEILGGVVILLVILPCLIGINFASPTVVIRNRSFAPLYNAFNWLKNNSPKVDPDNPEYGVIANQWDLGHWIVRFAERPTLSSPLLHTPELAKAVFDSAKIFVQPPTTALKAIEDRKLKYLLITQDDFNTLLQLAGNNIDLIKQNGELSRDLLYDSLYGQLLVSYGFALNDPMNYQLDRFRLVYETVETTKANNIQVPICMIFEVVKGAHLKGQTKPGAIVTATTQLKTPRERLISYSTSVIADERGMFDLTIPYSTGSNNSTAIFASSYIVKIDNAITSVVVKESQVKNGETINLELTAKDSGN
;
A
#
# COMPACT_ATOMS: atom_id res chain seq x y z
N LEU A 1 30.61 -19.80 1.19
CA LEU A 1 31.81 -20.31 1.90
C LEU A 1 31.38 -20.99 3.19
N THR A 2 30.79 -22.18 3.13
CA THR A 2 30.12 -22.81 4.30
C THR A 2 30.36 -24.32 4.41
N VAL A 3 31.32 -24.86 3.67
CA VAL A 3 31.64 -26.30 3.66
C VAL A 3 32.92 -26.67 4.45
N PRO A 4 33.97 -25.83 4.59
CA PRO A 4 35.20 -26.27 5.26
C PRO A 4 35.09 -26.39 6.79
N PHE A 5 34.19 -25.63 7.43
CA PHE A 5 34.15 -25.52 8.90
C PHE A 5 33.45 -26.71 9.58
N VAL A 6 32.52 -27.37 8.88
CA VAL A 6 31.76 -28.52 9.40
C VAL A 6 32.59 -29.81 9.34
N LEU A 7 33.47 -29.96 8.34
CA LEU A 7 34.34 -31.13 8.22
C LEU A 7 35.50 -31.12 9.23
N GLY A 8 36.11 -29.97 9.51
CA GLY A 8 37.20 -29.87 10.48
C GLY A 8 36.76 -30.15 11.93
N SER A 9 35.57 -29.68 12.31
CA SER A 9 35.01 -29.90 13.64
C SER A 9 34.56 -31.35 13.87
N ALA A 10 34.05 -32.04 12.84
CA ALA A 10 33.68 -33.44 12.92
C ALA A 10 34.89 -34.39 13.08
N ILE A 11 36.04 -34.06 12.47
CA ILE A 11 37.27 -34.86 12.58
C ILE A 11 37.87 -34.74 13.99
N LEU A 12 37.97 -33.51 14.53
CA LEU A 12 38.44 -33.26 15.90
C LEU A 12 37.53 -33.89 16.95
N ALA A 13 36.21 -33.84 16.77
CA ALA A 13 35.26 -34.49 17.67
C ALA A 13 35.42 -36.02 17.65
N LYS A 14 35.70 -36.62 16.48
CA LYS A 14 35.91 -38.06 16.32
C LYS A 14 37.19 -38.54 17.01
N GLU A 15 38.31 -37.83 16.86
CA GLU A 15 39.57 -38.18 17.52
C GLU A 15 39.50 -38.01 19.04
N ALA A 16 38.85 -36.94 19.52
CA ALA A 16 38.59 -36.74 20.94
C ALA A 16 37.70 -37.85 21.52
N LEU A 17 36.69 -38.33 20.77
CA LEU A 17 35.85 -39.45 21.18
C LEU A 17 36.63 -40.76 21.29
N LEU A 18 37.52 -41.02 20.33
CA LEU A 18 38.35 -42.22 20.29
C LEU A 18 39.31 -42.26 21.47
N MET A 19 40.01 -41.15 21.76
CA MET A 19 40.87 -41.05 22.95
C MET A 19 40.08 -41.15 24.26
N ALA A 20 38.91 -40.54 24.36
CA ALA A 20 38.09 -40.63 25.56
C ALA A 20 37.61 -42.07 25.84
N LYS A 21 37.31 -42.84 24.79
CA LYS A 21 36.84 -44.23 24.89
C LYS A 21 37.93 -45.20 25.38
N GLU A 22 39.20 -44.85 25.16
CA GLU A 22 40.36 -45.67 25.52
C GLU A 22 40.85 -45.40 26.96
N TYR A 23 40.62 -44.20 27.51
CA TYR A 23 41.16 -43.76 28.80
C TYR A 23 40.14 -43.50 29.92
N LEU A 24 38.82 -43.48 29.64
CA LEU A 24 37.80 -43.17 30.65
C LEU A 24 36.84 -44.35 30.95
N PRO A 25 36.49 -44.59 32.23
CA PRO A 25 35.48 -45.58 32.59
C PRO A 25 34.10 -45.22 32.01
N ARG A 26 33.36 -46.22 31.52
CA ARG A 26 32.11 -46.07 30.74
C ARG A 26 31.08 -45.09 31.35
N GLN A 27 30.99 -44.98 32.68
CA GLN A 27 30.10 -44.02 33.35
C GLN A 27 30.49 -42.56 33.09
N ARG A 28 31.79 -42.22 33.14
CA ARG A 28 32.27 -40.85 32.85
C ARG A 28 32.19 -40.50 31.37
N LEU A 29 32.26 -41.50 30.49
CA LEU A 29 32.10 -41.29 29.05
C LEU A 29 30.69 -40.79 28.70
N GLY A 30 29.66 -41.33 29.35
CA GLY A 30 28.26 -40.91 29.17
C GLY A 30 28.00 -39.47 29.63
N GLU A 31 28.59 -39.07 30.75
CA GLU A 31 28.50 -37.70 31.29
C GLU A 31 29.18 -36.68 30.38
N ILE A 32 30.38 -37.02 29.85
CA ILE A 32 31.12 -36.15 28.92
C ILE A 32 30.37 -36.03 27.59
N LEU A 33 29.84 -37.15 27.06
CA LEU A 33 29.05 -37.13 25.83
C LEU A 33 27.76 -36.32 25.99
N GLY A 34 27.07 -36.48 27.12
CA GLY A 34 25.90 -35.66 27.46
C GLY A 34 26.23 -34.17 27.55
N GLY A 35 27.33 -33.83 28.20
CA GLY A 35 27.84 -32.46 28.29
C GLY A 35 28.18 -31.86 26.92
N VAL A 36 28.82 -32.62 26.03
CA VAL A 36 29.15 -32.18 24.66
C VAL A 36 27.90 -31.98 23.81
N VAL A 37 26.89 -32.85 23.91
CA VAL A 37 25.61 -32.67 23.20
C VAL A 37 24.88 -31.44 23.70
N ILE A 38 24.82 -31.23 25.02
CA ILE A 38 24.22 -30.02 25.61
C ILE A 38 24.98 -28.78 25.12
N LEU A 39 26.31 -28.80 25.09
CA LEU A 39 27.11 -27.70 24.55
C LEU A 39 26.83 -27.49 23.06
N LEU A 40 26.74 -28.54 22.24
CA LEU A 40 26.44 -28.39 20.80
C LEU A 40 25.03 -27.85 20.51
N VAL A 41 24.08 -28.02 21.43
CA VAL A 41 22.73 -27.44 21.33
C VAL A 41 22.68 -26.00 21.86
N ILE A 42 23.39 -25.71 22.96
CA ILE A 42 23.37 -24.40 23.62
C ILE A 42 24.35 -23.42 22.96
N LEU A 43 25.47 -23.89 22.45
CA LEU A 43 26.53 -23.06 21.86
C LEU A 43 26.06 -22.31 20.59
N PRO A 44 25.24 -22.87 19.68
CA PRO A 44 24.59 -22.10 18.62
C PRO A 44 23.67 -20.98 19.14
N CYS A 45 22.98 -21.21 20.27
CA CYS A 45 22.14 -20.20 20.93
C CYS A 45 22.97 -19.11 21.63
N LEU A 46 24.14 -19.45 22.18
CA LEU A 46 25.03 -18.50 22.87
C LEU A 46 25.96 -17.73 21.94
N ILE A 47 26.44 -18.35 20.86
CA ILE A 47 27.30 -17.70 19.86
C ILE A 47 26.50 -16.71 19.03
N GLY A 48 25.16 -16.73 19.10
CA GLY A 48 24.32 -15.87 18.30
C GLY A 48 24.68 -16.09 16.85
N ILE A 49 24.47 -17.31 16.34
CA ILE A 49 24.52 -17.52 14.89
C ILE A 49 23.48 -16.57 14.32
N ASN A 50 23.97 -15.42 13.86
CA ASN A 50 23.27 -14.51 13.00
C ASN A 50 23.03 -15.31 11.72
N PHE A 51 21.99 -16.15 11.72
CA PHE A 51 21.15 -16.20 10.54
C PHE A 51 20.95 -14.73 10.20
N ALA A 52 21.28 -14.35 8.98
CA ALA A 52 20.89 -13.08 8.41
C ALA A 52 19.35 -13.06 8.43
N SER A 53 18.84 -12.84 9.63
CA SER A 53 17.46 -12.66 9.95
C SER A 53 17.25 -11.29 9.34
N PRO A 54 16.42 -11.16 8.30
CA PRO A 54 16.06 -9.83 7.83
C PRO A 54 15.64 -9.07 9.10
N THR A 55 16.34 -7.98 9.39
CA THR A 55 16.21 -7.27 10.66
C THR A 55 14.73 -6.96 10.84
N VAL A 56 14.03 -7.70 11.71
CA VAL A 56 12.63 -7.43 11.99
C VAL A 56 12.65 -6.20 12.87
N VAL A 57 12.55 -5.04 12.24
CA VAL A 57 12.40 -3.76 12.94
C VAL A 57 11.02 -3.78 13.57
N ILE A 58 10.92 -4.16 14.84
CA ILE A 58 9.71 -3.97 15.64
C ILE A 58 9.54 -2.46 15.85
N ARG A 59 8.81 -1.81 14.96
CA ARG A 59 8.51 -0.37 15.09
C ARG A 59 7.48 -0.21 16.21
N ASN A 60 7.86 0.50 17.27
CA ASN A 60 6.95 0.90 18.34
C ASN A 60 5.98 1.96 17.79
N ARG A 61 4.90 1.52 17.13
CA ARG A 61 3.85 2.39 16.60
C ARG A 61 2.75 2.54 17.63
N SER A 62 2.17 3.74 17.70
CA SER A 62 0.91 3.89 18.41
C SER A 62 -0.14 3.01 17.72
N PHE A 63 -0.55 1.95 18.40
CA PHE A 63 -1.52 1.00 17.87
C PHE A 63 -2.93 1.59 17.82
N ALA A 64 -3.26 2.51 18.73
CA ALA A 64 -4.61 3.07 18.85
C ALA A 64 -5.12 3.76 17.56
N PRO A 65 -4.35 4.62 16.87
CA PRO A 65 -4.77 5.19 15.59
C PRO A 65 -5.01 4.15 14.49
N LEU A 66 -4.18 3.10 14.42
CA LEU A 66 -4.37 2.00 13.47
C LEU A 66 -5.63 1.19 13.81
N TYR A 67 -5.89 0.96 15.08
CA TYR A 67 -7.13 0.33 15.55
C TYR A 67 -8.38 1.12 15.14
N ASN A 68 -8.33 2.46 15.20
CA ASN A 68 -9.42 3.31 14.71
C ASN A 68 -9.65 3.12 13.20
N ALA A 69 -8.58 3.03 12.41
CA ALA A 69 -8.68 2.76 10.97
C ALA A 69 -9.28 1.38 10.68
N PHE A 70 -8.87 0.33 11.41
CA PHE A 70 -9.44 -1.01 11.26
C PHE A 70 -10.93 -1.06 11.64
N ASN A 71 -11.31 -0.41 12.74
CA ASN A 71 -12.72 -0.31 13.15
C ASN A 71 -13.56 0.48 12.16
N TRP A 72 -13.02 1.58 11.61
CA TRP A 72 -13.69 2.32 10.56
C TRP A 72 -13.94 1.41 9.35
N LEU A 73 -12.91 0.67 8.91
CA LEU A 73 -13.03 -0.25 7.78
C LEU A 73 -14.08 -1.34 8.05
N LYS A 74 -14.07 -1.94 9.24
CA LYS A 74 -15.06 -2.97 9.65
C LYS A 74 -16.50 -2.46 9.52
N ASN A 75 -16.75 -1.23 9.98
CA ASN A 75 -18.09 -0.67 10.11
C ASN A 75 -18.59 0.02 8.83
N ASN A 76 -17.71 0.43 7.93
CA ASN A 76 -18.06 1.26 6.76
C ASN A 76 -17.78 0.59 5.40
N SER A 77 -17.19 -0.62 5.38
CA SER A 77 -17.06 -1.41 4.16
C SER A 77 -18.08 -2.56 4.12
N PRO A 78 -18.51 -3.02 2.92
CA PRO A 78 -19.40 -4.17 2.80
C PRO A 78 -18.82 -5.39 3.51
N LYS A 79 -19.66 -6.16 4.22
CA LYS A 79 -19.23 -7.45 4.76
C LYS A 79 -18.88 -8.39 3.60
N VAL A 80 -18.03 -9.38 3.89
CA VAL A 80 -17.64 -10.42 2.94
C VAL A 80 -17.95 -11.78 3.52
N ASP A 81 -18.17 -12.75 2.65
CA ASP A 81 -18.18 -14.16 3.02
C ASP A 81 -16.74 -14.60 3.42
N PRO A 82 -16.51 -15.14 4.62
CA PRO A 82 -15.20 -15.65 5.03
C PRO A 82 -14.66 -16.77 4.14
N ASP A 83 -15.54 -17.61 3.58
CA ASP A 83 -15.16 -18.79 2.79
C ASP A 83 -14.97 -18.46 1.31
N ASN A 84 -15.69 -17.45 0.82
CA ASN A 84 -15.61 -16.99 -0.57
C ASN A 84 -15.70 -15.46 -0.68
N PRO A 85 -14.64 -14.73 -0.27
CA PRO A 85 -14.70 -13.29 -0.18
C PRO A 85 -14.83 -12.62 -1.54
N GLU A 86 -15.76 -11.67 -1.64
CA GLU A 86 -16.02 -10.89 -2.85
C GLU A 86 -14.87 -9.93 -3.16
N TYR A 87 -14.13 -9.51 -2.13
CA TYR A 87 -12.96 -8.65 -2.27
C TYR A 87 -11.93 -8.86 -1.16
N GLY A 88 -10.69 -8.45 -1.45
CA GLY A 88 -9.57 -8.40 -0.51
C GLY A 88 -9.14 -6.99 -0.11
N VAL A 89 -8.38 -6.91 0.98
CA VAL A 89 -7.76 -5.69 1.49
C VAL A 89 -6.24 -5.84 1.47
N ILE A 90 -5.52 -4.79 1.11
CA ILE A 90 -4.06 -4.80 1.07
C ILE A 90 -3.53 -3.58 1.81
N ALA A 91 -2.41 -3.75 2.53
CA ALA A 91 -1.69 -2.64 3.14
C ALA A 91 -0.31 -2.53 2.50
N ASN A 92 0.23 -1.31 2.41
CA ASN A 92 1.62 -1.11 2.01
C ASN A 92 2.59 -1.85 2.97
N GLN A 93 2.17 -2.02 4.21
CA GLN A 93 2.89 -2.79 5.20
C GLN A 93 2.25 -4.17 5.39
N TRP A 94 2.97 -5.21 4.98
CA TRP A 94 2.51 -6.60 5.05
C TRP A 94 2.27 -7.08 6.49
N ASP A 95 3.00 -6.53 7.46
CA ASP A 95 2.84 -6.86 8.88
C ASP A 95 1.47 -6.40 9.43
N LEU A 96 0.76 -5.47 8.78
CA LEU A 96 -0.60 -5.08 9.17
C LEU A 96 -1.67 -6.12 8.80
N GLY A 97 -1.35 -7.11 7.97
CA GLY A 97 -2.33 -8.07 7.45
C GLY A 97 -3.11 -8.82 8.54
N HIS A 98 -2.41 -9.31 9.57
CA HIS A 98 -3.08 -10.03 10.67
C HIS A 98 -4.01 -9.11 11.48
N TRP A 99 -3.69 -7.81 11.59
CA TRP A 99 -4.57 -6.84 12.22
C TRP A 99 -5.79 -6.49 11.38
N ILE A 100 -5.64 -6.42 10.05
CA ILE A 100 -6.77 -6.29 9.12
C ILE A 100 -7.74 -7.46 9.31
N VAL A 101 -7.24 -8.70 9.31
CA VAL A 101 -8.08 -9.87 9.53
C VAL A 101 -8.75 -9.82 10.91
N ARG A 102 -7.98 -9.52 11.97
CA ARG A 102 -8.46 -9.58 13.35
C ARG A 102 -9.46 -8.48 13.72
N PHE A 103 -9.24 -7.26 13.25
CA PHE A 103 -9.98 -6.07 13.71
C PHE A 103 -10.86 -5.46 12.63
N ALA A 104 -10.41 -5.45 11.36
CA ALA A 104 -11.27 -5.00 10.27
C ALA A 104 -12.25 -6.10 9.83
N GLU A 105 -11.99 -7.36 10.19
CA GLU A 105 -12.77 -8.54 9.76
C GLU A 105 -12.87 -8.59 8.23
N ARG A 106 -11.75 -8.33 7.55
CA ARG A 106 -11.63 -8.43 6.10
C ARG A 106 -10.46 -9.33 5.72
N PRO A 107 -10.58 -10.11 4.64
CA PRO A 107 -9.48 -10.89 4.09
C PRO A 107 -8.39 -9.96 3.60
N THR A 108 -7.14 -10.43 3.67
CA THR A 108 -5.99 -9.66 3.24
C THR A 108 -5.09 -10.45 2.31
N LEU A 109 -4.45 -9.77 1.36
CA LEU A 109 -3.51 -10.39 0.44
C LEU A 109 -2.25 -10.89 1.18
N SER A 110 -1.71 -10.07 2.08
CA SER A 110 -0.41 -10.33 2.71
C SER A 110 -0.51 -10.13 4.21
N SER A 111 0.08 -11.05 4.97
CA SER A 111 0.15 -11.00 6.43
C SER A 111 1.50 -11.53 6.90
N PRO A 112 1.89 -11.35 8.18
CA PRO A 112 3.13 -11.89 8.68
C PRO A 112 3.13 -13.38 8.97
N LEU A 113 2.02 -14.08 8.69
CA LEU A 113 1.90 -15.52 8.89
C LEU A 113 2.50 -16.29 7.71
N LEU A 114 3.83 -16.24 7.56
CA LEU A 114 4.58 -16.76 6.39
C LEU A 114 4.80 -18.28 6.39
N HIS A 115 3.84 -19.06 6.89
CA HIS A 115 4.00 -20.50 7.14
C HIS A 115 3.91 -21.37 5.88
N THR A 116 3.53 -20.80 4.72
CA THR A 116 3.60 -21.47 3.42
C THR A 116 4.36 -20.61 2.39
N PRO A 117 4.96 -21.22 1.35
CA PRO A 117 5.61 -20.48 0.26
C PRO A 117 4.68 -19.49 -0.44
N GLU A 118 3.40 -19.82 -0.57
CA GLU A 118 2.39 -18.95 -1.20
C GLU A 118 2.15 -17.70 -0.36
N LEU A 119 2.04 -17.85 0.97
CA LEU A 119 1.89 -16.73 1.89
C LEU A 119 3.15 -15.85 1.94
N ALA A 120 4.33 -16.46 1.86
CA ALA A 120 5.59 -15.73 1.72
C ALA A 120 5.63 -14.94 0.40
N LYS A 121 5.24 -15.56 -0.72
CA LYS A 121 5.16 -14.92 -2.02
C LYS A 121 4.19 -13.73 -2.01
N ALA A 122 3.08 -13.84 -1.30
CA ALA A 122 2.07 -12.80 -1.22
C ALA A 122 2.60 -11.48 -0.62
N VAL A 123 3.60 -11.53 0.27
CA VAL A 123 4.30 -10.35 0.79
C VAL A 123 5.10 -9.63 -0.29
N PHE A 124 5.82 -10.38 -1.13
CA PHE A 124 6.60 -9.77 -2.22
C PHE A 124 5.67 -9.25 -3.33
N ASP A 125 4.60 -9.98 -3.63
CA ASP A 125 3.58 -9.55 -4.58
C ASP A 125 2.85 -8.29 -4.09
N SER A 126 2.56 -8.17 -2.78
CA SER A 126 1.93 -6.96 -2.24
C SER A 126 2.83 -5.75 -2.36
N ALA A 127 4.12 -5.87 -2.04
CA ALA A 127 5.10 -4.79 -2.22
C ALA A 127 5.21 -4.33 -3.69
N LYS A 128 5.19 -5.27 -4.65
CA LYS A 128 5.22 -4.96 -6.08
C LYS A 128 4.06 -4.07 -6.54
N ILE A 129 2.86 -4.26 -5.98
CA ILE A 129 1.69 -3.42 -6.31
C ILE A 129 1.96 -1.96 -5.95
N PHE A 130 2.59 -1.69 -4.81
CA PHE A 130 2.79 -0.33 -4.31
C PHE A 130 3.92 0.44 -4.99
N VAL A 131 4.93 -0.25 -5.52
CA VAL A 131 6.10 0.39 -6.16
C VAL A 131 5.91 0.63 -7.66
N GLN A 132 4.84 0.11 -8.25
CA GLN A 132 4.53 0.29 -9.68
C GLN A 132 3.63 1.51 -9.92
N PRO A 133 3.57 2.05 -11.16
CA PRO A 133 2.63 3.11 -11.50
C PRO A 133 1.16 2.74 -11.26
N PRO A 134 0.28 3.69 -10.89
CA PRO A 134 -1.12 3.40 -10.59
C PRO A 134 -1.86 2.59 -11.64
N THR A 135 -1.62 2.84 -12.93
CA THR A 135 -2.24 2.10 -14.03
C THR A 135 -1.85 0.63 -14.05
N THR A 136 -0.57 0.32 -13.79
CA THR A 136 -0.09 -1.07 -13.72
C THR A 136 -0.55 -1.74 -12.43
N ALA A 137 -0.49 -1.00 -11.32
CA ALA A 137 -0.96 -1.47 -10.03
C ALA A 137 -2.47 -1.77 -10.01
N LEU A 138 -3.27 -0.96 -10.69
CA LEU A 138 -4.72 -1.15 -10.81
C LEU A 138 -5.06 -2.50 -11.43
N LYS A 139 -4.36 -2.91 -12.49
CA LYS A 139 -4.55 -4.24 -13.09
C LYS A 139 -4.27 -5.36 -12.08
N ALA A 140 -3.15 -5.26 -11.36
CA ALA A 140 -2.77 -6.25 -10.35
C ALA A 140 -3.77 -6.31 -9.16
N ILE A 141 -4.41 -5.19 -8.85
CA ILE A 141 -5.48 -5.05 -7.85
C ILE A 141 -6.77 -5.71 -8.35
N GLU A 142 -7.19 -5.42 -9.58
CA GLU A 142 -8.41 -5.97 -10.19
C GLU A 142 -8.29 -7.50 -10.37
N ASP A 143 -7.15 -7.99 -10.86
CA ASP A 143 -6.88 -9.44 -11.02
C ASP A 143 -7.00 -10.21 -9.69
N ARG A 144 -6.72 -9.55 -8.56
CA ARG A 144 -6.78 -10.11 -7.21
C ARG A 144 -8.05 -9.73 -6.45
N LYS A 145 -9.01 -9.06 -7.09
CA LYS A 145 -10.24 -8.55 -6.48
C LYS A 145 -9.97 -7.71 -5.22
N LEU A 146 -8.88 -6.94 -5.21
CA LEU A 146 -8.58 -6.06 -4.10
C LEU A 146 -9.43 -4.79 -4.21
N LYS A 147 -10.00 -4.34 -3.08
CA LYS A 147 -10.92 -3.19 -3.05
C LYS A 147 -10.47 -2.07 -2.14
N TYR A 148 -9.85 -2.40 -1.01
CA TYR A 148 -9.35 -1.38 -0.09
C TYR A 148 -7.85 -1.47 0.09
N LEU A 149 -7.20 -0.30 0.08
CA LEU A 149 -5.78 -0.14 0.29
C LEU A 149 -5.55 0.66 1.57
N LEU A 150 -4.79 0.12 2.51
CA LEU A 150 -4.33 0.85 3.69
C LEU A 150 -2.92 1.39 3.42
N ILE A 151 -2.79 2.70 3.48
CA ILE A 151 -1.53 3.41 3.30
C ILE A 151 -1.13 4.01 4.63
N THR A 152 -0.02 3.53 5.17
CA THR A 152 0.66 4.12 6.31
C THR A 152 1.98 4.73 5.87
N GLN A 153 2.56 5.57 6.72
CA GLN A 153 3.95 6.00 6.55
C GLN A 153 4.86 4.76 6.66
N ASP A 154 5.52 4.43 5.56
CA ASP A 154 6.60 3.45 5.51
C ASP A 154 7.84 4.00 4.80
N ASP A 155 8.96 3.36 5.07
CA ASP A 155 10.18 3.56 4.29
C ASP A 155 9.99 2.93 2.90
N PHE A 156 9.95 3.79 1.87
CA PHE A 156 9.82 3.35 0.48
C PHE A 156 10.95 2.41 0.05
N ASN A 157 12.12 2.48 0.68
CA ASN A 157 13.21 1.53 0.42
C ASN A 157 12.86 0.12 0.84
N THR A 158 12.14 -0.03 1.95
CA THR A 158 11.68 -1.34 2.42
C THR A 158 10.69 -1.93 1.42
N LEU A 159 9.76 -1.12 0.89
CA LEU A 159 8.84 -1.53 -0.17
C LEU A 159 9.58 -1.96 -1.44
N LEU A 160 10.56 -1.18 -1.89
CA LEU A 160 11.37 -1.49 -3.07
C LEU A 160 12.17 -2.80 -2.90
N GLN A 161 12.80 -3.01 -1.74
CA GLN A 161 13.52 -4.25 -1.43
C GLN A 161 12.60 -5.47 -1.46
N LEU A 162 11.44 -5.38 -0.80
CA LEU A 162 10.44 -6.46 -0.81
C LEU A 162 9.89 -6.72 -2.22
N ALA A 163 9.78 -5.69 -3.06
CA ALA A 163 9.40 -5.86 -4.45
C ALA A 163 10.49 -6.53 -5.32
N GLY A 164 11.69 -6.77 -4.76
CA GLY A 164 12.82 -7.41 -5.43
C GLY A 164 13.75 -6.43 -6.15
N ASN A 165 13.63 -5.13 -5.88
CA ASN A 165 14.50 -4.13 -6.47
C ASN A 165 15.85 -4.07 -5.74
N ASN A 166 16.93 -3.94 -6.51
CA ASN A 166 18.25 -3.68 -5.95
C ASN A 166 18.41 -2.18 -5.69
N ILE A 167 18.20 -1.75 -4.44
CA ILE A 167 18.27 -0.34 -4.02
C ILE A 167 19.62 0.29 -4.34
N ASP A 168 20.71 -0.46 -4.20
CA ASP A 168 22.07 0.05 -4.41
C ASP A 168 22.32 0.43 -5.86
N LEU A 169 21.62 -0.23 -6.80
CA LEU A 169 21.67 0.10 -8.23
C LEU A 169 20.74 1.27 -8.61
N ILE A 170 19.71 1.54 -7.80
CA ILE A 170 18.69 2.56 -8.07
C ILE A 170 19.05 3.90 -7.45
N LYS A 171 19.84 3.90 -6.37
CA LYS A 171 20.35 5.12 -5.76
C LYS A 171 21.39 5.77 -6.67
N GLN A 172 21.17 7.03 -7.03
CA GLN A 172 22.18 7.87 -7.67
C GLN A 172 22.77 8.80 -6.61
N ASN A 173 24.09 8.83 -6.47
CA ASN A 173 24.81 9.60 -5.43
C ASN A 173 24.34 9.31 -3.99
N GLY A 174 23.84 8.09 -3.73
CA GLY A 174 23.34 7.69 -2.40
C GLY A 174 21.87 8.06 -2.14
N GLU A 175 21.21 8.77 -3.04
CA GLU A 175 19.80 9.16 -2.93
C GLU A 175 18.93 8.42 -3.94
N LEU A 176 17.69 8.09 -3.57
CA LEU A 176 16.73 7.53 -4.52
C LEU A 176 16.17 8.65 -5.40
N SER A 177 15.95 8.32 -6.68
CA SER A 177 15.21 9.21 -7.56
C SER A 177 13.85 9.54 -6.95
N ARG A 178 13.57 10.84 -6.83
CA ARG A 178 12.27 11.36 -6.43
C ARG A 178 11.19 10.87 -7.39
N ASP A 179 11.51 10.79 -8.68
CA ASP A 179 10.58 10.35 -9.73
C ASP A 179 10.10 8.93 -9.47
N LEU A 180 10.98 8.02 -9.01
CA LEU A 180 10.57 6.65 -8.68
C LEU A 180 9.51 6.60 -7.57
N LEU A 181 9.64 7.46 -6.56
CA LEU A 181 8.62 7.58 -5.52
C LEU A 181 7.34 8.18 -6.11
N TYR A 182 7.42 9.32 -6.78
CA TYR A 182 6.24 10.02 -7.31
C TYR A 182 5.50 9.26 -8.42
N ASP A 183 6.19 8.39 -9.14
CA ASP A 183 5.59 7.53 -10.16
C ASP A 183 4.90 6.32 -9.55
N SER A 184 5.31 5.86 -8.37
CA SER A 184 4.72 4.70 -7.71
C SER A 184 3.31 4.95 -7.17
N LEU A 185 2.47 3.91 -7.12
CA LEU A 185 1.15 3.98 -6.49
C LEU A 185 1.23 4.47 -5.05
N TYR A 186 2.19 3.96 -4.26
CA TYR A 186 2.41 4.41 -2.89
C TYR A 186 2.68 5.91 -2.82
N GLY A 187 3.61 6.41 -3.62
CA GLY A 187 3.96 7.83 -3.63
C GLY A 187 2.82 8.69 -4.14
N GLN A 188 2.11 8.31 -5.20
CA GLN A 188 0.96 9.08 -5.68
C GLN A 188 -0.17 9.16 -4.64
N LEU A 189 -0.53 8.05 -3.99
CA LEU A 189 -1.54 8.06 -2.92
C LEU A 189 -1.09 8.90 -1.72
N LEU A 190 0.18 8.78 -1.33
CA LEU A 190 0.73 9.50 -0.18
C LEU A 190 0.91 11.00 -0.46
N VAL A 191 1.29 11.39 -1.67
CA VAL A 191 1.55 12.78 -2.05
C VAL A 191 0.24 13.51 -2.32
N SER A 192 -0.64 12.92 -3.12
CA SER A 192 -1.93 13.52 -3.49
C SER A 192 -2.80 13.79 -2.27
N TYR A 193 -2.77 12.88 -1.30
CA TYR A 193 -3.68 12.92 -0.16
C TYR A 193 -2.99 13.10 1.18
N GLY A 194 -1.78 12.58 1.39
CA GLY A 194 -1.09 12.66 2.68
C GLY A 194 -0.30 13.96 2.87
N PHE A 195 0.41 14.42 1.83
CA PHE A 195 1.29 15.60 1.91
C PHE A 195 0.67 16.90 1.40
N ALA A 196 -0.45 16.83 0.67
CA ALA A 196 -1.15 17.99 0.11
C ALA A 196 -0.18 18.98 -0.54
N LEU A 197 0.72 18.48 -1.40
CA LEU A 197 1.51 19.36 -2.24
C LEU A 197 0.52 20.11 -3.13
N ASN A 198 0.50 21.45 -3.03
CA ASN A 198 -0.31 22.34 -3.87
C ASN A 198 0.12 22.32 -5.34
N ASP A 199 0.79 21.26 -5.78
CA ASP A 199 1.28 21.08 -7.12
C ASP A 199 0.24 20.27 -7.91
N PRO A 200 -0.39 20.85 -8.95
CA PRO A 200 -1.32 20.14 -9.82
C PRO A 200 -0.56 19.15 -10.71
N MET A 201 -0.03 18.08 -10.10
CA MET A 201 0.40 16.91 -10.85
C MET A 201 -0.84 16.17 -11.36
N ASN A 202 -0.81 15.72 -12.61
CA ASN A 202 -1.87 14.90 -13.18
C ASN A 202 -1.77 13.47 -12.64
N TYR A 203 -2.22 13.27 -11.40
CA TYR A 203 -2.20 11.96 -10.75
C TYR A 203 -3.20 11.02 -11.44
N GLN A 204 -2.75 9.82 -11.79
CA GLN A 204 -3.58 8.78 -12.43
C GLN A 204 -4.34 8.00 -11.34
N LEU A 205 -5.11 8.75 -10.53
CA LEU A 205 -5.87 8.24 -9.38
C LEU A 205 -7.38 8.31 -9.61
N ASP A 206 -7.81 8.32 -10.86
CA ASP A 206 -9.20 8.32 -11.34
C ASP A 206 -10.05 7.15 -10.82
N ARG A 207 -9.41 6.05 -10.41
CA ARG A 207 -10.05 4.85 -9.84
C ARG A 207 -9.80 4.67 -8.33
N PHE A 208 -9.03 5.55 -7.71
CA PHE A 208 -8.64 5.48 -6.29
C PHE A 208 -9.21 6.67 -5.53
N ARG A 209 -10.09 6.41 -4.57
CA ARG A 209 -10.59 7.48 -3.68
C ARG A 209 -10.16 7.25 -2.25
N LEU A 210 -9.65 8.31 -1.61
CA LEU A 210 -9.55 8.38 -0.16
C LEU A 210 -10.96 8.25 0.44
N VAL A 211 -11.14 7.27 1.32
CA VAL A 211 -12.41 7.08 2.05
C VAL A 211 -12.29 7.32 3.54
N TYR A 212 -11.08 7.27 4.08
CA TYR A 212 -10.83 7.56 5.49
C TYR A 212 -9.38 7.96 5.72
N GLU A 213 -9.14 8.78 6.74
CA GLU A 213 -7.82 9.00 7.33
C GLU A 213 -7.94 9.07 8.85
N THR A 214 -6.88 8.67 9.55
CA THR A 214 -6.81 8.82 11.01
C THR A 214 -6.76 10.29 11.40
N VAL A 215 -7.37 10.62 12.54
CA VAL A 215 -7.29 11.98 13.12
C VAL A 215 -5.88 12.25 13.66
N GLU A 216 -5.28 11.22 14.24
CA GLU A 216 -3.91 11.26 14.74
C GLU A 216 -2.91 11.29 13.59
N THR A 217 -1.88 12.10 13.79
CA THR A 217 -0.84 12.37 12.81
C THR A 217 0.52 11.95 13.32
N THR A 218 1.44 11.74 12.38
CA THR A 218 2.87 11.73 12.65
C THR A 218 3.53 12.89 11.90
N LYS A 219 4.78 13.20 12.23
CA LYS A 219 5.58 14.19 11.51
C LYS A 219 6.45 13.48 10.48
N ALA A 220 6.37 13.92 9.22
CA ALA A 220 7.28 13.52 8.15
C ALA A 220 7.75 14.78 7.42
N ASN A 221 9.06 15.04 7.39
CA ASN A 221 9.66 16.23 6.78
C ASN A 221 8.98 17.55 7.22
N ASN A 222 8.72 17.71 8.52
CA ASN A 222 7.98 18.83 9.12
C ASN A 222 6.52 19.01 8.69
N ILE A 223 5.96 18.07 7.93
CA ILE A 223 4.54 18.03 7.55
C ILE A 223 3.80 17.04 8.45
N GLN A 224 2.63 17.43 8.93
CA GLN A 224 1.74 16.52 9.65
C GLN A 224 0.94 15.67 8.67
N VAL A 225 1.12 14.37 8.79
CA VAL A 225 0.52 13.36 7.90
C VAL A 225 -0.29 12.37 8.73
N PRO A 226 -1.43 11.87 8.23
CA PRO A 226 -2.16 10.81 8.91
C PRO A 226 -1.26 9.60 9.17
N ILE A 227 -1.50 8.92 10.29
CA ILE A 227 -0.85 7.64 10.57
C ILE A 227 -1.31 6.58 9.57
N CYS A 228 -2.60 6.58 9.21
CA CYS A 228 -3.16 5.69 8.21
C CYS A 228 -4.19 6.42 7.34
N MET A 229 -4.19 6.09 6.05
CA MET A 229 -5.20 6.45 5.07
C MET A 229 -5.78 5.18 4.48
N ILE A 230 -7.08 5.18 4.21
CA ILE A 230 -7.77 4.07 3.56
C ILE A 230 -8.29 4.59 2.22
N PHE A 231 -7.92 3.88 1.17
CA PHE A 231 -8.39 4.12 -0.18
C PHE A 231 -9.33 3.01 -0.61
N GLU A 232 -10.34 3.37 -1.37
CA GLU A 232 -11.20 2.43 -2.08
C GLU A 232 -10.91 2.50 -3.58
N VAL A 233 -10.84 1.32 -4.20
CA VAL A 233 -10.84 1.15 -5.65
C VAL A 233 -12.28 1.08 -6.12
N VAL A 234 -12.69 2.05 -6.93
CA VAL A 234 -14.05 2.17 -7.47
C VAL A 234 -14.04 1.99 -8.98
N LYS A 235 -15.21 1.85 -9.61
CA LYS A 235 -15.32 1.94 -11.08
C LYS A 235 -15.15 3.38 -11.56
N GLY A 236 -15.62 4.35 -10.77
CA GLY A 236 -15.59 5.77 -11.10
C GLY A 236 -16.73 6.15 -12.04
N ALA A 237 -17.32 7.34 -11.85
CA ALA A 237 -18.34 7.83 -12.76
C ALA A 237 -17.68 8.40 -14.03
N HIS A 238 -18.31 8.22 -15.19
CA HIS A 238 -17.79 8.70 -16.47
C HIS A 238 -18.45 10.04 -16.84
N LEU A 239 -17.70 11.13 -16.80
CA LEU A 239 -18.12 12.41 -17.36
C LEU A 239 -17.84 12.41 -18.86
N LYS A 240 -18.90 12.38 -19.67
CA LYS A 240 -18.78 12.37 -21.13
C LYS A 240 -19.41 13.62 -21.73
N GLY A 241 -18.85 14.08 -22.84
CA GLY A 241 -19.40 15.20 -23.59
C GLY A 241 -18.62 15.44 -24.87
N GLN A 242 -19.01 16.51 -25.56
CA GLN A 242 -18.36 16.96 -26.78
C GLN A 242 -17.88 18.41 -26.62
N THR A 243 -16.68 18.70 -27.11
CA THR A 243 -16.03 20.00 -27.14
C THR A 243 -15.22 20.14 -28.43
N LYS A 244 -14.32 21.13 -28.53
CA LYS A 244 -13.39 21.26 -29.64
C LYS A 244 -12.36 20.12 -29.60
N PRO A 245 -11.98 19.54 -30.76
CA PRO A 245 -10.89 18.57 -30.82
C PRO A 245 -9.61 19.11 -30.16
N GLY A 246 -8.96 18.27 -29.36
CA GLY A 246 -7.73 18.64 -28.64
C GLY A 246 -7.90 19.55 -27.42
N ALA A 247 -9.14 19.95 -27.07
CA ALA A 247 -9.38 20.75 -25.86
C ALA A 247 -9.08 19.94 -24.59
N ILE A 248 -8.50 20.59 -23.58
CA ILE A 248 -8.27 20.00 -22.26
C ILE A 248 -9.54 20.18 -21.43
N VAL A 249 -10.07 19.06 -20.93
CA VAL A 249 -11.19 19.02 -19.99
C VAL A 249 -10.63 18.69 -18.62
N THR A 250 -10.83 19.57 -17.64
CA THR A 250 -10.38 19.39 -16.26
C THR A 250 -11.58 19.32 -15.33
N ALA A 251 -11.61 18.33 -14.44
CA ALA A 251 -12.60 18.26 -13.37
C ALA A 251 -11.90 18.36 -12.00
N THR A 252 -12.37 19.31 -11.19
CA THR A 252 -11.82 19.58 -9.86
C THR A 252 -12.91 19.45 -8.80
N THR A 253 -12.59 18.84 -7.65
CA THR A 253 -13.46 18.88 -6.46
C THR A 253 -12.63 19.13 -5.21
N GLN A 254 -13.21 19.83 -4.25
CA GLN A 254 -12.61 20.02 -2.94
C GLN A 254 -13.08 18.90 -2.00
N LEU A 255 -12.12 18.19 -1.44
CA LEU A 255 -12.36 17.16 -0.45
C LEU A 255 -12.13 17.74 0.94
N LYS A 256 -12.98 17.35 1.89
CA LYS A 256 -12.84 17.67 3.30
C LYS A 256 -12.76 16.38 4.11
N THR A 257 -11.69 16.24 4.87
CA THR A 257 -11.42 15.04 5.69
C THR A 257 -12.01 15.17 7.10
N PRO A 258 -12.06 14.08 7.91
CA PRO A 258 -12.48 14.13 9.32
C PRO A 258 -11.64 15.04 10.21
N ARG A 259 -10.45 15.47 9.75
CA ARG A 259 -9.57 16.43 10.43
C ARG A 259 -9.82 17.87 10.00
N GLU A 260 -10.91 18.14 9.30
CA GLU A 260 -11.22 19.45 8.70
C GLU A 260 -10.18 19.92 7.67
N ARG A 261 -9.34 19.00 7.18
CA ARG A 261 -8.33 19.31 6.16
C ARG A 261 -8.99 19.35 4.78
N LEU A 262 -8.65 20.39 4.01
CA LEU A 262 -9.09 20.55 2.64
C LEU A 262 -8.01 20.03 1.67
N ILE A 263 -8.44 19.22 0.69
CA ILE A 263 -7.58 18.68 -0.37
C ILE A 263 -8.23 19.04 -1.70
N SER A 264 -7.45 19.56 -2.65
CA SER A 264 -7.92 19.76 -4.01
C SER A 264 -7.66 18.50 -4.83
N TYR A 265 -8.71 17.81 -5.27
CA TYR A 265 -8.60 16.74 -6.25
C TYR A 265 -8.83 17.32 -7.65
N SER A 266 -7.94 16.99 -8.59
CA SER A 266 -8.04 17.42 -9.99
C SER A 266 -7.64 16.27 -10.91
N THR A 267 -8.35 16.13 -12.02
CA THR A 267 -8.00 15.21 -13.11
C THR A 267 -8.35 15.85 -14.45
N SER A 268 -7.68 15.43 -15.52
CA SER A 268 -7.89 15.99 -16.84
C SER A 268 -7.73 14.98 -17.97
N VAL A 269 -8.43 15.23 -19.08
CA VAL A 269 -8.33 14.47 -20.33
C VAL A 269 -8.30 15.43 -21.51
N ILE A 270 -7.68 15.01 -22.61
CA ILE A 270 -7.69 15.74 -23.89
C ILE A 270 -8.80 15.15 -24.75
N ALA A 271 -9.67 16.00 -25.29
CA ALA A 271 -10.72 15.58 -26.21
C ALA A 271 -10.13 15.04 -27.52
N ASP A 272 -10.73 14.00 -28.06
CA ASP A 272 -10.25 13.31 -29.26
C ASP A 272 -10.43 14.15 -30.55
N GLU A 273 -10.07 13.58 -31.71
CA GLU A 273 -10.20 14.24 -33.01
C GLU A 273 -11.65 14.62 -33.38
N ARG A 274 -12.64 14.00 -32.75
CA ARG A 274 -14.08 14.30 -32.91
C ARG A 274 -14.59 15.25 -31.83
N GLY A 275 -13.72 15.69 -30.93
CA GLY A 275 -14.05 16.53 -29.80
C GLY A 275 -14.71 15.78 -28.64
N MET A 276 -14.73 14.45 -28.67
CA MET A 276 -15.32 13.65 -27.59
C MET A 276 -14.34 13.49 -26.44
N PHE A 277 -14.85 13.55 -25.20
CA PHE A 277 -14.08 13.24 -24.01
C PHE A 277 -14.81 12.24 -23.10
N ASP A 278 -14.03 11.48 -22.34
CA ASP A 278 -14.49 10.56 -21.30
C ASP A 278 -13.54 10.65 -20.11
N LEU A 279 -13.99 11.33 -19.05
CA LEU A 279 -13.20 11.56 -17.84
C LEU A 279 -13.78 10.74 -16.70
N THR A 280 -12.95 9.87 -16.11
CA THR A 280 -13.36 9.04 -14.97
C THR A 280 -13.09 9.79 -13.66
N ILE A 281 -14.09 9.84 -12.78
CA ILE A 281 -14.00 10.53 -11.49
C ILE A 281 -14.43 9.63 -10.32
N PRO A 282 -13.66 9.58 -9.20
CA PRO A 282 -13.91 8.57 -8.17
C PRO A 282 -14.72 9.08 -6.97
N TYR A 283 -15.05 10.36 -6.86
CA TYR A 283 -15.78 10.88 -5.70
C TYR A 283 -17.25 11.17 -6.00
N SER A 284 -18.13 10.83 -5.05
CA SER A 284 -19.51 11.31 -5.03
C SER A 284 -19.58 12.67 -4.35
N THR A 285 -20.45 13.56 -4.81
CA THR A 285 -20.73 14.85 -4.18
C THR A 285 -21.47 14.68 -2.85
N GLY A 286 -21.06 15.44 -1.84
CA GLY A 286 -21.65 15.47 -0.51
C GLY A 286 -20.99 14.49 0.46
N SER A 287 -21.64 14.31 1.61
CA SER A 287 -21.33 13.24 2.56
C SER A 287 -21.98 11.94 2.09
N ASN A 288 -21.31 10.80 2.29
CA ASN A 288 -21.91 9.49 2.06
C ASN A 288 -21.58 8.55 3.23
N ASN A 289 -22.43 7.58 3.53
CA ASN A 289 -22.23 6.67 4.68
C ASN A 289 -21.08 5.66 4.47
N SER A 290 -20.55 5.56 3.25
CA SER A 290 -19.45 4.65 2.88
C SER A 290 -18.06 5.31 2.89
N THR A 291 -18.00 6.61 3.22
CA THR A 291 -16.78 7.42 3.25
C THR A 291 -16.85 8.39 4.42
N ALA A 292 -15.70 8.68 5.01
CA ALA A 292 -15.53 9.78 5.95
C ALA A 292 -15.11 11.09 5.24
N ILE A 293 -14.97 11.07 3.92
CA ILE A 293 -14.52 12.22 3.10
C ILE A 293 -15.73 12.90 2.44
N PHE A 294 -15.97 14.16 2.77
CA PHE A 294 -16.92 14.98 2.03
C PHE A 294 -16.28 15.49 0.74
N ALA A 295 -17.01 15.48 -0.38
CA ALA A 295 -16.57 16.12 -1.62
C ALA A 295 -17.56 17.20 -2.07
N SER A 296 -17.07 18.36 -2.53
CA SER A 296 -17.93 19.35 -3.17
C SER A 296 -18.45 18.85 -4.53
N SER A 297 -19.37 19.59 -5.14
CA SER A 297 -19.66 19.40 -6.56
C SER A 297 -18.37 19.55 -7.37
N TYR A 298 -18.29 18.82 -8.48
CA TYR A 298 -17.18 18.96 -9.41
C TYR A 298 -17.33 20.25 -10.20
N ILE A 299 -16.26 21.02 -10.28
CA ILE A 299 -16.12 22.12 -11.22
C ILE A 299 -15.40 21.58 -12.45
N VAL A 300 -16.12 21.50 -13.56
CA VAL A 300 -15.58 21.04 -14.85
C VAL A 300 -15.27 22.26 -15.70
N LYS A 301 -14.01 22.39 -16.11
CA LYS A 301 -13.50 23.47 -16.95
C LYS A 301 -13.10 22.94 -18.31
N ILE A 302 -13.54 23.63 -19.35
CA ILE A 302 -13.24 23.35 -20.76
C ILE A 302 -13.01 24.69 -21.44
N ASP A 303 -11.77 24.96 -21.83
CA ASP A 303 -11.34 26.30 -22.25
C ASP A 303 -11.75 27.38 -21.21
N ASN A 304 -12.68 28.27 -21.58
CA ASN A 304 -13.25 29.32 -20.73
C ASN A 304 -14.61 28.95 -20.12
N ALA A 305 -15.22 27.84 -20.54
CA ALA A 305 -16.49 27.38 -19.99
C ALA A 305 -16.27 26.65 -18.66
N ILE A 306 -17.13 26.93 -17.70
CA ILE A 306 -17.13 26.30 -16.37
C ILE A 306 -18.54 25.81 -16.08
N THR A 307 -18.67 24.54 -15.69
CA THR A 307 -19.92 23.94 -15.25
C THR A 307 -19.75 23.20 -13.93
N SER A 308 -20.82 23.11 -13.15
CA SER A 308 -20.85 22.39 -11.87
C SER A 308 -21.62 21.09 -12.04
N VAL A 309 -21.03 19.98 -11.59
CA VAL A 309 -21.57 18.63 -11.75
C VAL A 309 -21.73 17.98 -10.38
N VAL A 310 -22.94 17.50 -10.11
CA VAL A 310 -23.26 16.71 -8.91
C VAL A 310 -23.19 15.23 -9.27
N VAL A 311 -22.43 14.46 -8.50
CA VAL A 311 -22.13 13.05 -8.78
C VAL A 311 -22.69 12.19 -7.65
N LYS A 312 -23.54 11.22 -7.98
CA LYS A 312 -24.14 10.29 -7.01
C LYS A 312 -23.17 9.16 -6.69
N GLU A 313 -23.25 8.64 -5.47
CA GLU A 313 -22.47 7.48 -5.06
C GLU A 313 -22.74 6.22 -5.90
N SER A 314 -24.00 6.00 -6.32
CA SER A 314 -24.33 4.90 -7.22
C SER A 314 -23.59 5.01 -8.55
N GLN A 315 -23.46 6.21 -9.10
CA GLN A 315 -22.78 6.45 -10.38
C GLN A 315 -21.31 6.07 -10.29
N VAL A 316 -20.65 6.42 -9.18
CA VAL A 316 -19.24 6.08 -8.92
C VAL A 316 -19.05 4.57 -8.75
N LYS A 317 -19.93 3.91 -7.99
CA LYS A 317 -19.82 2.46 -7.73
C LYS A 317 -20.07 1.63 -8.97
N ASN A 318 -21.02 2.04 -9.80
CA ASN A 318 -21.50 1.28 -10.93
C ASN A 318 -20.77 1.58 -12.24
N GLY A 319 -20.02 2.68 -12.33
CA GLY A 319 -19.41 3.09 -13.59
C GLY A 319 -20.38 3.82 -14.51
N GLU A 320 -21.36 4.54 -13.95
CA GLU A 320 -22.41 5.16 -14.75
C GLU A 320 -21.88 6.40 -15.48
N THR A 321 -22.49 6.68 -16.64
CA THR A 321 -22.17 7.85 -17.45
C THR A 321 -23.03 9.05 -17.05
N ILE A 322 -22.40 10.21 -16.99
CA ILE A 322 -23.00 11.53 -16.81
C ILE A 322 -22.69 12.32 -18.07
N ASN A 323 -23.71 12.62 -18.87
CA ASN A 323 -23.56 13.42 -20.07
C ASN A 323 -23.53 14.91 -19.71
N LEU A 324 -22.51 15.61 -20.20
CA LEU A 324 -22.36 17.05 -20.05
C LEU A 324 -22.80 17.74 -21.34
N GLU A 325 -23.90 18.49 -21.24
CA GLU A 325 -24.31 19.42 -22.28
C GLU A 325 -23.57 20.74 -22.07
N LEU A 326 -22.54 20.97 -22.87
CA LEU A 326 -21.71 22.16 -22.79
C LEU A 326 -22.26 23.18 -23.77
N THR A 327 -23.13 24.06 -23.28
CA THR A 327 -23.52 25.25 -24.06
C THR A 327 -22.37 26.24 -23.96
N ALA A 328 -21.69 26.48 -25.08
CA ALA A 328 -20.77 27.60 -25.18
C ALA A 328 -21.56 28.89 -24.86
N LYS A 329 -21.27 29.54 -23.73
CA LYS A 329 -21.65 30.94 -23.58
C LYS A 329 -20.73 31.72 -24.50
N ASP A 330 -21.25 32.13 -25.66
CA ASP A 330 -20.62 33.14 -26.49
C ASP A 330 -20.23 34.32 -25.60
N SER A 331 -18.92 34.56 -25.51
CA SER A 331 -18.40 35.80 -24.95
C SER A 331 -18.75 36.85 -26.00
N GLY A 332 -19.90 37.51 -25.82
CA GLY A 332 -20.33 38.60 -26.67
C GLY A 332 -19.27 39.69 -26.72
N ASN A 333 -18.92 40.05 -27.96
CA ASN A 333 -18.22 41.23 -28.49
C ASN A 333 -17.61 42.23 -27.50
#